data_AF-A0A168AKR1-F1
#
_entry.id   AF-A0A168AKR1-F1
#
_cell.length_a   1.000
_cell.length_b   1.000
_cell.length_c   1.000
_cell.angle_alpha   90.00
_cell.angle_beta   90.00
_cell.angle_gamma   90.00
#
_symmetry.space_group_name_H-M   'P 1'
#
loop_
_entity.id
_entity.type
_entity.pdbx_description
1 polymer ?
#
loop_
_entity_poly.entity_id
_entity_poly.type
_entity_poly.pdbx_seq_one_letter_code
_entity_poly.pdbx_strand_id
1 'polypeptide(L)'
;MTKSRSRSPQKRRNAEATVETNKLPLRSYQTAVAIMPPEHLIKEVDHLRQLYDYNMQAWPNCISLLYPFTAVENLPVAAELIQGVVREKNKKVKGHKGDQIGFFLRLDQVKRYEGRKNEGRVFFQCGNDPYPDDVDFWMDEDDDGYEDLPSGTRKLCIIRDALAKFFEPSHNIKSHTPHLNLGQEGGRWGPKTKTGLMDLAQRLQHIEWNVTELTLLYRVKSPDFWGAHNPISKNQLKVWGTINLMTGEVTKTAPDVPASPDSGMQGTAKLCVGPVDTEFLPTSETKLRPALDVIHRIKWDPNFDAKDYGVEFSDAYHRTRCRTVSAWKEDVTHDMFIPQHRILNIFGPDHKPVWDRKRRLDLMFGSGTAMASRRLDDIEITPKVFDSDDSDDE
;
A
#
# COMPACT_ATOMS: atom_id res chain seq x y z
N MET A 1 -6.65 52.57 -56.26
CA MET A 1 -6.66 51.31 -55.49
C MET A 1 -5.74 51.46 -54.29
N THR A 2 -6.29 51.82 -53.13
CA THR A 2 -5.55 51.90 -51.86
C THR A 2 -6.47 51.32 -50.79
N LYS A 3 -6.14 50.13 -50.26
CA LYS A 3 -6.86 49.53 -49.13
C LYS A 3 -5.92 49.40 -47.94
N SER A 4 -6.31 50.12 -46.91
CA SER A 4 -5.83 50.15 -45.53
C SER A 4 -5.96 48.78 -44.86
N ARG A 5 -4.90 48.36 -44.15
CA ARG A 5 -4.90 47.21 -43.24
C ARG A 5 -5.26 47.68 -41.83
N SER A 6 -6.46 47.37 -41.36
CA SER A 6 -6.85 47.50 -39.96
C SER A 6 -6.25 46.35 -39.14
N ARG A 7 -5.58 46.69 -38.02
CA ARG A 7 -5.17 45.73 -36.99
C ARG A 7 -6.29 45.60 -35.97
N SER A 8 -6.82 44.40 -35.80
CA SER A 8 -7.78 44.06 -34.74
C SER A 8 -7.07 43.88 -33.39
N PRO A 9 -7.69 44.21 -32.24
CA PRO A 9 -7.03 44.16 -30.93
C PRO A 9 -6.98 42.72 -30.36
N GLN A 10 -5.81 42.32 -29.90
CA GLN A 10 -5.55 41.07 -29.19
C GLN A 10 -6.34 41.04 -27.87
N LYS A 11 -7.38 40.22 -27.80
CA LYS A 11 -8.17 39.98 -26.57
C LYS A 11 -7.30 39.18 -25.59
N ARG A 12 -6.80 39.85 -24.55
CA ARG A 12 -6.10 39.20 -23.42
C ARG A 12 -7.05 38.20 -22.76
N ARG A 13 -6.76 36.90 -22.89
CA ARG A 13 -7.34 35.85 -22.06
C ARG A 13 -6.66 35.92 -20.69
N ASN A 14 -7.40 36.33 -19.66
CA ASN A 14 -6.99 36.04 -18.29
C ASN A 14 -7.09 34.52 -18.12
N ALA A 15 -5.95 33.87 -17.94
CA ALA A 15 -5.89 32.49 -17.46
C ALA A 15 -6.19 32.53 -15.96
N GLU A 16 -7.38 32.07 -15.60
CA GLU A 16 -7.72 31.70 -14.24
C GLU A 16 -6.84 30.48 -13.92
N ALA A 17 -5.78 30.69 -13.15
CA ALA A 17 -4.93 29.62 -12.66
C ALA A 17 -5.75 28.84 -11.63
N THR A 18 -6.43 27.78 -12.07
CA THR A 18 -6.90 26.73 -11.17
C THR A 18 -5.69 26.16 -10.46
N VAL A 19 -5.61 26.39 -9.14
CA VAL A 19 -4.67 25.72 -8.26
C VAL A 19 -5.01 24.23 -8.32
N GLU A 20 -4.27 23.47 -9.13
CA GLU A 20 -4.30 22.02 -9.05
C GLU A 20 -3.85 21.63 -7.64
N THR A 21 -4.80 21.18 -6.82
CA THR A 21 -4.49 20.60 -5.53
C THR A 21 -3.75 19.30 -5.78
N ASN A 22 -2.45 19.26 -5.49
CA ASN A 22 -1.65 18.03 -5.55
C ASN A 22 -2.28 17.00 -4.60
N LYS A 23 -3.11 16.11 -5.14
CA LYS A 23 -3.70 15.00 -4.38
C LYS A 23 -2.61 14.00 -4.00
N LEU A 24 -2.75 13.37 -2.84
CA LEU A 24 -1.78 12.37 -2.39
C LEU A 24 -1.99 11.05 -3.14
N PRO A 25 -0.92 10.34 -3.56
CA PRO A 25 -1.04 9.07 -4.28
C PRO A 25 -1.46 7.92 -3.36
N LEU A 26 -2.29 7.01 -3.88
CA LEU A 26 -2.72 5.76 -3.21
C LEU A 26 -1.93 4.55 -3.71
N ARG A 27 -0.60 4.56 -3.51
CA ARG A 27 0.33 3.55 -4.06
C ARG A 27 1.19 2.85 -3.00
N SER A 28 1.10 3.27 -1.74
CA SER A 28 1.92 2.71 -0.66
C SER A 28 1.24 1.51 -0.01
N TYR A 29 1.91 0.36 -0.05
CA TYR A 29 1.52 -0.85 0.70
C TYR A 29 2.04 -0.85 2.15
N GLN A 30 2.67 0.25 2.57
CA GLN A 30 3.18 0.42 3.93
C GLN A 30 2.15 1.06 4.85
N THR A 31 1.02 1.52 4.33
CA THR A 31 0.00 2.22 5.10
C THR A 31 -1.38 1.78 4.66
N ALA A 32 -2.36 1.97 5.55
CA ALA A 32 -3.76 1.71 5.25
C ALA A 32 -4.66 2.63 6.09
N VAL A 33 -5.88 2.85 5.62
CA VAL A 33 -6.99 3.37 6.44
C VAL A 33 -7.91 2.20 6.73
N ALA A 34 -8.24 1.97 8.00
CA ALA A 34 -9.04 0.84 8.43
C ALA A 34 -9.97 1.20 9.60
N ILE A 35 -10.90 0.31 9.89
CA ILE A 35 -11.64 0.27 11.17
C ILE A 35 -11.25 -0.99 11.92
N MET A 36 -11.21 -0.92 13.25
CA MET A 36 -10.77 -2.02 14.11
C MET A 36 -11.91 -2.44 15.06
N PRO A 37 -12.31 -3.71 15.07
CA PRO A 37 -13.18 -4.24 16.13
C PRO A 37 -12.49 -4.19 17.50
N PRO A 38 -13.24 -3.96 18.60
CA PRO A 38 -12.71 -4.03 19.96
C PRO A 38 -12.05 -5.37 20.28
N GLU A 39 -10.93 -5.34 21.01
CA GLU A 39 -10.13 -6.54 21.32
C GLU A 39 -10.90 -7.67 22.00
N HIS A 40 -11.88 -7.33 22.84
CA HIS A 40 -12.67 -8.33 23.56
C HIS A 40 -13.62 -9.14 22.67
N LEU A 41 -13.94 -8.64 21.46
CA LEU A 41 -14.88 -9.28 20.53
C LEU A 41 -14.20 -10.20 19.49
N ILE A 42 -12.87 -10.15 19.40
CA ILE A 42 -12.11 -10.80 18.32
C ILE A 42 -11.33 -12.03 18.76
N LYS A 43 -11.48 -12.48 20.01
CA LYS A 43 -10.73 -13.62 20.55
C LYS A 43 -10.89 -14.90 19.72
N GLU A 44 -12.11 -15.22 19.30
CA GLU A 44 -12.36 -16.39 18.45
C GLU A 44 -11.79 -16.22 17.03
N VAL A 45 -11.84 -14.99 16.51
CA VAL A 45 -11.21 -14.64 15.23
C VAL A 45 -9.69 -14.81 15.32
N ASP A 46 -9.07 -14.36 16.41
CA ASP A 46 -7.63 -14.53 16.64
C ASP A 46 -7.21 -16.00 16.70
N HIS A 47 -8.00 -16.85 17.36
CA HIS A 47 -7.75 -18.29 17.37
C HIS A 47 -7.77 -18.89 15.96
N LEU A 48 -8.72 -18.49 15.11
CA LEU A 48 -8.74 -18.96 13.72
C LEU A 48 -7.58 -18.39 12.91
N ARG A 49 -7.31 -17.09 13.00
CA ARG A 49 -6.18 -16.48 12.29
C ARG A 49 -4.84 -17.07 12.70
N GLN A 50 -4.69 -17.48 13.97
CA GLN A 50 -3.48 -18.16 14.44
C GLN A 50 -3.24 -19.50 13.74
N LEU A 51 -4.31 -20.19 13.38
CA LEU A 51 -4.25 -21.51 12.73
C LEU A 51 -4.23 -21.40 11.19
N TYR A 52 -4.89 -20.38 10.62
CA TYR A 52 -5.21 -20.33 9.19
C TYR A 52 -4.73 -19.06 8.47
N ASP A 53 -4.20 -18.03 9.14
CA ASP A 53 -3.72 -16.80 8.51
C ASP A 53 -2.20 -16.61 8.67
N TYR A 54 -1.44 -16.90 7.63
CA TYR A 54 0.01 -16.67 7.64
C TYR A 54 0.37 -15.17 7.74
N ASN A 55 -0.59 -14.27 7.51
CA ASN A 55 -0.41 -12.83 7.66
C ASN A 55 -0.85 -12.29 9.02
N MET A 56 -1.29 -13.14 9.97
CA MET A 56 -1.80 -12.70 11.29
C MET A 56 -0.82 -11.74 11.98
N GLN A 57 0.47 -12.05 11.92
CA GLN A 57 1.51 -11.25 12.59
C GLN A 57 1.84 -9.95 11.84
N ALA A 58 1.50 -9.86 10.56
CA ALA A 58 1.73 -8.67 9.75
C ALA A 58 0.55 -7.69 9.77
N TRP A 59 -0.67 -8.19 10.00
CA TRP A 59 -1.92 -7.43 9.92
C TRP A 59 -2.77 -7.58 11.19
N PRO A 60 -3.11 -6.48 11.88
CA PRO A 60 -4.07 -6.53 12.98
C PRO A 60 -5.46 -6.98 12.49
N ASN A 61 -6.35 -7.33 13.42
CA ASN A 61 -7.77 -7.52 13.08
C ASN A 61 -8.36 -6.16 12.70
N CYS A 62 -8.48 -5.92 11.40
CA CYS A 62 -8.99 -4.67 10.88
C CYS A 62 -9.74 -4.90 9.56
N ILE A 63 -10.72 -4.04 9.30
CA ILE A 63 -11.40 -3.96 8.00
C ILE A 63 -10.75 -2.80 7.25
N SER A 64 -10.01 -3.13 6.19
CA SER A 64 -9.33 -2.11 5.38
C SER A 64 -10.34 -1.38 4.50
N LEU A 65 -10.37 -0.05 4.60
CA LEU A 65 -11.14 0.84 3.72
C LEU A 65 -10.28 1.28 2.53
N LEU A 66 -9.09 1.81 2.79
CA LEU A 66 -8.12 2.20 1.76
C LEU A 66 -6.81 1.43 1.94
N TYR A 67 -6.50 0.57 0.96
CA TYR A 67 -5.22 -0.12 0.84
C TYR A 67 -4.97 -0.52 -0.62
N PRO A 68 -3.82 -0.20 -1.23
CA PRO A 68 -2.75 0.66 -0.71
C PRO A 68 -3.23 2.09 -0.39
N PHE A 69 -2.51 2.79 0.48
CA PHE A 69 -2.79 4.17 0.87
C PHE A 69 -1.62 5.10 0.49
N THR A 70 -1.32 6.15 1.25
CA THR A 70 -0.23 7.10 0.93
C THR A 70 1.10 6.75 1.60
N ALA A 71 2.20 7.35 1.16
CA ALA A 71 3.51 7.12 1.78
C ALA A 71 3.50 7.47 3.29
N VAL A 72 4.37 6.83 4.09
CA VAL A 72 4.35 6.96 5.56
C VAL A 72 4.58 8.41 5.99
N GLU A 73 5.46 9.11 5.29
CA GLU A 73 5.77 10.54 5.43
C GLU A 73 4.57 11.47 5.20
N ASN A 74 3.56 11.02 4.44
CA ASN A 74 2.37 11.79 4.14
C ASN A 74 1.23 11.55 5.13
N LEU A 75 1.37 10.65 6.10
CA LEU A 75 0.32 10.35 7.08
C LEU A 75 -0.16 11.58 7.88
N PRO A 76 0.69 12.55 8.29
CA PRO A 76 0.21 13.79 8.91
C PRO A 76 -0.76 14.57 8.02
N VAL A 77 -0.38 14.82 6.76
CA VAL A 77 -1.20 15.56 5.80
C VAL A 77 -2.46 14.78 5.44
N ALA A 78 -2.34 13.47 5.27
CA ALA A 78 -3.49 12.61 4.99
C ALA A 78 -4.49 12.57 6.14
N ALA A 79 -4.03 12.62 7.40
CA ALA A 79 -4.91 12.69 8.56
C ALA A 79 -5.70 14.00 8.59
N GLU A 80 -5.07 15.13 8.26
CA GLU A 80 -5.73 16.44 8.14
C GLU A 80 -6.79 16.43 7.02
N LEU A 81 -6.48 15.84 5.87
CA LEU A 81 -7.43 15.68 4.77
C LEU A 81 -8.65 14.86 5.21
N ILE A 82 -8.42 13.68 5.81
CA ILE A 82 -9.50 12.81 6.30
C ILE A 82 -10.33 13.50 7.39
N GLN A 83 -9.68 14.22 8.32
CA GLN A 83 -10.38 15.05 9.31
C GLN A 83 -11.31 16.07 8.62
N GLY A 84 -10.85 16.71 7.55
CA GLY A 84 -11.66 17.62 6.74
C GLY A 84 -12.91 16.95 6.18
N VAL A 85 -12.76 15.74 5.61
CA VAL A 85 -13.88 14.95 5.07
C VAL A 85 -14.87 14.59 6.17
N VAL A 86 -14.40 14.10 7.31
CA VAL A 86 -15.24 13.73 8.46
C VAL A 86 -16.07 14.94 8.90
N ARG A 87 -15.41 16.09 9.10
CA ARG A 87 -16.10 17.33 9.52
C ARG A 87 -17.08 17.84 8.49
N GLU A 88 -16.78 17.71 7.19
CA GLU A 88 -17.69 18.12 6.14
C GLU A 88 -18.94 17.22 6.10
N LYS A 89 -18.74 15.90 6.12
CA LYS A 89 -19.84 14.93 6.08
C LYS A 89 -20.72 15.02 7.32
N ASN A 90 -20.15 15.24 8.50
CA ASN A 90 -20.92 15.41 9.74
C ASN A 90 -21.84 16.64 9.75
N LYS A 91 -21.59 17.67 8.92
CA LYS A 91 -22.53 18.81 8.77
C LYS A 91 -23.83 18.42 8.07
N LYS A 92 -23.80 17.38 7.24
CA LYS A 92 -24.92 16.98 6.37
C LYS A 92 -25.82 15.92 7.02
N VAL A 93 -25.38 15.30 8.10
CA VAL A 93 -26.15 14.28 8.81
C VAL A 93 -27.36 14.94 9.48
N LYS A 94 -28.54 14.85 8.85
CA LYS A 94 -29.79 15.41 9.37
C LYS A 94 -30.32 14.51 10.49
N GLY A 95 -30.62 15.07 11.67
CA GLY A 95 -31.47 14.39 12.66
C GLY A 95 -30.80 13.75 13.88
N HIS A 96 -29.60 14.16 14.30
CA HIS A 96 -29.10 13.73 15.62
C HIS A 96 -29.88 14.41 16.75
N LYS A 97 -30.88 13.70 17.30
CA LYS A 97 -31.37 13.95 18.66
C LYS A 97 -30.35 13.39 19.66
N GLY A 98 -29.31 14.17 19.95
CA GLY A 98 -28.34 13.85 21.00
C GLY A 98 -27.40 12.68 20.68
N ASP A 99 -26.13 12.83 21.04
CA ASP A 99 -25.12 11.80 21.34
C ASP A 99 -25.00 10.52 20.47
N GLN A 100 -25.58 10.45 19.27
CA GLN A 100 -25.44 9.28 18.39
C GLN A 100 -24.06 9.35 17.71
N ILE A 101 -23.10 8.66 18.34
CA ILE A 101 -21.66 8.71 18.05
C ILE A 101 -21.30 7.55 17.10
N GLY A 102 -20.90 7.83 15.86
CA GLY A 102 -20.46 6.79 14.93
C GLY A 102 -21.62 6.06 14.23
N PHE A 103 -21.42 4.77 13.95
CA PHE A 103 -22.44 3.90 13.37
C PHE A 103 -22.23 2.45 13.83
N PHE A 104 -23.31 1.71 14.00
CA PHE A 104 -23.22 0.29 14.34
C PHE A 104 -22.87 -0.54 13.11
N LEU A 105 -22.09 -1.60 13.37
CA LEU A 105 -21.68 -2.57 12.37
C LEU A 105 -21.85 -3.98 12.92
N ARG A 106 -22.37 -4.89 12.09
CA ARG A 106 -22.50 -6.33 12.36
C ARG A 106 -21.70 -7.14 11.34
N LEU A 107 -20.75 -7.93 11.82
CA LEU A 107 -20.04 -8.96 11.04
C LEU A 107 -20.71 -10.32 11.27
N ASP A 108 -21.53 -10.74 10.33
CA ASP A 108 -22.27 -12.01 10.36
C ASP A 108 -22.25 -12.77 9.02
N GLN A 109 -21.70 -12.14 7.96
CA GLN A 109 -21.62 -12.76 6.64
C GLN A 109 -20.25 -13.40 6.44
N VAL A 110 -20.16 -14.71 6.63
CA VAL A 110 -18.95 -15.46 6.26
C VAL A 110 -18.93 -15.68 4.76
N LYS A 111 -17.87 -15.19 4.10
CA LYS A 111 -17.69 -15.36 2.66
C LYS A 111 -16.31 -15.92 2.35
N ARG A 112 -16.20 -16.44 1.13
CA ARG A 112 -14.99 -17.03 0.56
C ARG A 112 -14.69 -16.38 -0.78
N TYR A 113 -13.46 -15.96 -0.97
CA TYR A 113 -12.94 -15.55 -2.27
C TYR A 113 -12.02 -16.65 -2.79
N GLU A 114 -12.30 -17.15 -3.99
CA GLU A 114 -11.46 -18.14 -4.65
C GLU A 114 -10.31 -17.43 -5.37
N GLY A 115 -9.09 -17.65 -4.88
CA GLY A 115 -7.87 -17.16 -5.50
C GLY A 115 -7.34 -18.12 -6.58
N ARG A 116 -6.19 -17.75 -7.18
CA ARG A 116 -5.48 -18.64 -8.11
C ARG A 116 -4.95 -19.87 -7.34
N LYS A 117 -4.97 -21.06 -7.96
CA LYS A 117 -4.40 -22.34 -7.45
C LYS A 117 -5.14 -22.98 -6.26
N ASN A 118 -6.47 -22.94 -6.24
CA ASN A 118 -7.31 -23.55 -5.19
C ASN A 118 -7.03 -23.02 -3.76
N GLU A 119 -6.49 -21.80 -3.66
CA GLU A 119 -6.33 -21.07 -2.40
C GLU A 119 -7.58 -20.19 -2.19
N GLY A 120 -8.36 -20.48 -1.17
CA GLY A 120 -9.55 -19.71 -0.80
C GLY A 120 -9.27 -18.79 0.39
N ARG A 121 -9.58 -17.50 0.29
CA ARG A 121 -9.54 -16.59 1.44
C ARG A 121 -10.91 -16.57 2.09
N VAL A 122 -10.97 -16.82 3.39
CA VAL A 122 -12.20 -16.75 4.18
C VAL A 122 -12.18 -15.48 5.02
N PHE A 123 -13.31 -14.77 5.03
CA PHE A 123 -13.43 -13.49 5.70
C PHE A 123 -14.86 -13.26 6.19
N PHE A 124 -14.98 -12.40 7.19
CA PHE A 124 -16.24 -11.79 7.58
C PHE A 124 -16.52 -10.55 6.74
N GLN A 125 -17.74 -10.44 6.28
CA GLN A 125 -18.31 -9.23 5.70
C GLN A 125 -19.48 -8.74 6.57
N CYS A 126 -19.79 -7.46 6.43
CA CYS A 126 -20.87 -6.84 7.18
C CYS A 126 -22.23 -7.25 6.61
N GLY A 127 -23.15 -7.65 7.49
CA GLY A 127 -24.54 -7.87 7.15
C GLY A 127 -25.34 -6.59 7.06
N ASN A 128 -26.65 -6.74 7.19
CA ASN A 128 -27.55 -5.61 7.37
C ASN A 128 -27.38 -5.02 8.76
N ASP A 129 -27.72 -3.73 8.87
CA ASP A 129 -27.60 -3.02 10.12
C ASP A 129 -28.45 -3.69 11.21
N PRO A 130 -27.89 -3.85 12.42
CA PRO A 130 -28.61 -4.43 13.53
C PRO A 130 -29.78 -3.53 13.98
N TYR A 131 -29.70 -2.22 13.68
CA TYR A 131 -30.66 -1.22 14.11
C TYR A 131 -31.23 -0.46 12.89
N PRO A 132 -32.55 -0.55 12.64
CA PRO A 132 -33.20 0.06 11.48
C PRO A 132 -33.30 1.59 11.55
N ASP A 133 -32.95 2.22 12.67
CA ASP A 133 -32.90 3.68 12.83
C ASP A 133 -31.48 4.25 12.59
N ASP A 134 -30.48 3.40 12.36
CA ASP A 134 -29.06 3.79 12.17
C ASP A 134 -28.70 4.04 10.69
N VAL A 135 -29.68 4.55 9.94
CA VAL A 135 -29.64 4.70 8.48
C VAL A 135 -29.26 6.12 8.10
N ASP A 136 -28.48 6.24 7.03
CA ASP A 136 -28.00 7.48 6.39
C ASP A 136 -26.63 8.02 6.85
N PHE A 137 -25.81 7.24 7.59
CA PHE A 137 -24.45 7.68 7.91
C PHE A 137 -23.63 7.96 6.63
N TRP A 138 -23.43 9.26 6.36
CA TRP A 138 -22.75 9.82 5.19
C TRP A 138 -23.39 9.54 3.82
N MET A 139 -24.59 8.95 3.78
CA MET A 139 -25.32 8.72 2.53
C MET A 139 -25.81 10.05 1.96
N ASP A 140 -25.59 10.26 0.66
CA ASP A 140 -26.18 11.37 -0.08
C ASP A 140 -27.43 10.84 -0.82
N GLU A 141 -28.44 11.69 -1.07
CA GLU A 141 -29.73 11.29 -1.69
C GLU A 141 -29.56 10.65 -3.09
N ASP A 142 -28.41 10.88 -3.74
CA ASP A 142 -28.07 10.39 -5.08
C ASP A 142 -27.09 9.19 -5.09
N ASP A 143 -26.79 8.58 -3.93
CA ASP A 143 -25.79 7.50 -3.84
C ASP A 143 -26.40 6.10 -4.12
N ASP A 144 -26.59 5.79 -5.40
CA ASP A 144 -27.21 4.57 -5.95
C ASP A 144 -26.25 3.37 -6.13
N GLY A 145 -24.95 3.55 -5.88
CA GLY A 145 -23.91 2.62 -6.33
C GLY A 145 -23.79 1.28 -5.60
N TYR A 146 -24.62 1.00 -4.58
CA TYR A 146 -24.43 -0.11 -3.63
C TYR A 146 -25.73 -0.74 -3.10
N GLU A 147 -26.87 -0.54 -3.78
CA GLU A 147 -28.19 -0.99 -3.29
C GLU A 147 -28.29 -2.51 -3.08
N ASP A 148 -27.56 -3.30 -3.87
CA ASP A 148 -27.53 -4.77 -3.76
C ASP A 148 -26.70 -5.29 -2.58
N LEU A 149 -25.94 -4.42 -1.90
CA LEU A 149 -25.10 -4.81 -0.77
C LEU A 149 -25.86 -4.69 0.56
N PRO A 150 -25.55 -5.56 1.55
CA PRO A 150 -26.08 -5.38 2.89
C PRO A 150 -25.73 -3.99 3.44
N SER A 151 -26.65 -3.39 4.20
CA SER A 151 -26.56 -1.96 4.55
C SER A 151 -25.28 -1.59 5.33
N GLY A 152 -24.77 -2.50 6.19
CA GLY A 152 -23.47 -2.32 6.86
C GLY A 152 -22.30 -2.32 5.88
N THR A 153 -22.31 -3.19 4.86
CA THR A 153 -21.29 -3.18 3.80
C THR A 153 -21.39 -1.90 2.98
N ARG A 154 -22.61 -1.51 2.59
CA ARG A 154 -22.87 -0.28 1.83
C ARG A 154 -22.29 0.94 2.55
N LYS A 155 -22.54 1.09 3.86
CA LYS A 155 -21.96 2.17 4.68
C LYS A 155 -20.42 2.24 4.57
N LEU A 156 -19.73 1.10 4.66
CA LEU A 156 -18.27 1.07 4.54
C LEU A 156 -17.77 1.46 3.14
N CYS A 157 -18.48 1.05 2.08
CA CYS A 157 -18.15 1.46 0.72
C CYS A 157 -18.32 2.98 0.52
N ILE A 158 -19.38 3.57 1.06
CA ILE A 158 -19.65 5.02 1.00
C ILE A 158 -18.55 5.79 1.73
N ILE A 159 -18.18 5.37 2.94
CA ILE A 159 -17.08 5.99 3.70
C ILE A 159 -15.79 5.90 2.88
N ARG A 160 -15.44 4.71 2.36
CA ARG A 160 -14.26 4.54 1.51
C ARG A 160 -14.25 5.51 0.34
N ASP A 161 -15.35 5.59 -0.41
CA ASP A 161 -15.42 6.40 -1.62
C ASP A 161 -15.39 7.90 -1.29
N ALA A 162 -16.03 8.32 -0.21
CA ALA A 162 -15.92 9.68 0.32
C ALA A 162 -14.46 10.04 0.64
N LEU A 163 -13.71 9.14 1.28
CA LEU A 163 -12.29 9.35 1.56
C LEU A 163 -11.46 9.36 0.27
N ALA A 164 -11.66 8.39 -0.63
CA ALA A 164 -10.86 8.21 -1.84
C ALA A 164 -10.90 9.41 -2.80
N LYS A 165 -12.00 10.18 -2.84
CA LYS A 165 -12.17 11.37 -3.70
C LYS A 165 -11.08 12.44 -3.50
N PHE A 166 -10.47 12.49 -2.31
CA PHE A 166 -9.44 13.47 -1.94
C PHE A 166 -8.01 13.03 -2.27
N PHE A 167 -7.85 11.81 -2.79
CA PHE A 167 -6.57 11.25 -3.18
C PHE A 167 -6.51 11.04 -4.70
N GLU A 168 -5.32 10.74 -5.24
CA GLU A 168 -5.19 10.40 -6.65
C GLU A 168 -6.02 9.16 -6.99
N PRO A 169 -6.70 9.12 -8.15
CA PRO A 169 -7.44 7.94 -8.58
C PRO A 169 -6.51 6.73 -8.68
N SER A 170 -6.84 5.66 -7.95
CA SER A 170 -6.24 4.34 -8.15
C SER A 170 -7.26 3.42 -8.82
N HIS A 171 -6.83 2.77 -9.90
CA HIS A 171 -7.66 1.89 -10.73
C HIS A 171 -8.22 0.68 -9.94
N ASN A 172 -7.70 0.39 -8.74
CA ASN A 172 -8.10 -0.76 -7.91
C ASN A 172 -9.08 -0.42 -6.76
N ILE A 173 -9.52 0.82 -6.58
CA ILE A 173 -10.35 1.17 -5.41
C ILE A 173 -11.77 0.62 -5.54
N LYS A 174 -12.36 0.61 -6.75
CA LYS A 174 -13.78 0.26 -6.95
C LYS A 174 -14.10 -1.23 -6.73
N SER A 175 -13.14 -2.14 -6.87
CA SER A 175 -13.38 -3.59 -6.77
C SER A 175 -13.18 -4.18 -5.38
N HIS A 176 -12.69 -3.40 -4.41
CA HIS A 176 -12.51 -3.87 -3.04
C HIS A 176 -13.86 -3.88 -2.33
N THR A 177 -14.17 -4.92 -1.56
CA THR A 177 -15.33 -4.91 -0.65
C THR A 177 -14.79 -4.98 0.76
N PRO A 178 -15.05 -4.00 1.64
CA PRO A 178 -14.53 -4.02 3.00
C PRO A 178 -14.91 -5.31 3.77
N HIS A 179 -13.90 -6.01 4.29
CA HIS A 179 -14.06 -7.27 5.03
C HIS A 179 -12.98 -7.44 6.11
N LEU A 180 -13.22 -8.32 7.09
CA LEU A 180 -12.28 -8.77 8.10
C LEU A 180 -11.76 -10.17 7.74
N ASN A 181 -10.46 -10.31 7.51
CA ASN A 181 -9.85 -11.59 7.16
C ASN A 181 -9.86 -12.58 8.33
N LEU A 182 -10.24 -13.84 8.04
CA LEU A 182 -10.20 -14.95 9.01
C LEU A 182 -9.07 -15.93 8.73
N GLY A 183 -8.66 -16.06 7.47
CA GLY A 183 -7.54 -16.89 7.08
C GLY A 183 -7.59 -17.34 5.62
N GLN A 184 -6.70 -18.26 5.27
CA GLN A 184 -6.65 -18.89 3.96
C GLN A 184 -6.76 -20.43 4.08
N GLU A 185 -7.47 -21.01 3.13
CA GLU A 185 -7.71 -22.45 3.01
C GLU A 185 -7.14 -22.96 1.69
N GLY A 186 -6.54 -24.15 1.69
CA GLY A 186 -5.91 -24.74 0.51
C GLY A 186 -4.50 -24.21 0.21
N GLY A 187 -3.98 -24.56 -0.97
CA GLY A 187 -2.61 -24.23 -1.38
C GLY A 187 -1.50 -25.04 -0.67
N ARG A 188 -0.25 -24.58 -0.84
CA ARG A 188 0.94 -25.22 -0.24
C ARG A 188 1.00 -25.05 1.29
N TRP A 189 0.35 -24.01 1.81
CA TRP A 189 0.50 -23.54 3.18
C TRP A 189 -0.79 -23.58 4.01
N GLY A 190 -1.95 -23.89 3.41
CA GLY A 190 -3.21 -24.03 4.13
C GLY A 190 -3.27 -25.32 4.95
N PRO A 191 -3.84 -25.30 6.17
CA PRO A 191 -4.02 -26.51 6.96
C PRO A 191 -4.86 -27.54 6.21
N LYS A 192 -4.37 -28.77 6.12
CA LYS A 192 -5.12 -29.92 5.56
C LYS A 192 -5.98 -30.55 6.64
N THR A 193 -6.79 -29.75 7.33
CA THR A 193 -7.66 -30.23 8.42
C THR A 193 -8.88 -30.96 7.86
N LYS A 194 -9.44 -31.92 8.63
CA LYS A 194 -10.68 -32.62 8.25
C LYS A 194 -11.91 -31.70 8.21
N THR A 195 -11.89 -30.64 9.01
CA THR A 195 -12.90 -29.57 9.04
C THR A 195 -12.31 -28.35 8.34
N GLY A 196 -13.02 -27.82 7.35
CA GLY A 196 -12.54 -26.67 6.58
C GLY A 196 -12.57 -25.39 7.39
N LEU A 197 -11.72 -24.41 7.03
CA LEU A 197 -11.75 -23.06 7.62
C LEU A 197 -13.14 -22.44 7.49
N MET A 198 -13.81 -22.68 6.35
CA MET A 198 -15.16 -22.20 6.10
C MET A 198 -16.17 -22.75 7.12
N ASP A 199 -16.10 -24.04 7.45
CA ASP A 199 -17.02 -24.68 8.41
C ASP A 199 -16.83 -24.14 9.83
N LEU A 200 -15.58 -23.83 10.21
CA LEU A 200 -15.27 -23.22 11.49
C LEU A 200 -15.75 -21.76 11.53
N ALA A 201 -15.50 -21.00 10.47
CA ALA A 201 -15.92 -19.61 10.34
C ALA A 201 -17.44 -19.47 10.44
N GLN A 202 -18.21 -20.39 9.83
CA GLN A 202 -19.68 -20.41 9.91
C GLN A 202 -20.25 -20.66 11.31
N ARG A 203 -19.43 -21.15 12.25
CA ARG A 203 -19.83 -21.42 13.65
C ARG A 203 -19.46 -20.31 14.61
N LEU A 204 -18.68 -19.33 14.16
CA LEU A 204 -18.32 -18.17 14.95
C LEU A 204 -19.56 -17.37 15.31
N GLN A 205 -19.54 -16.76 16.49
CA GLN A 205 -20.55 -15.76 16.84
C GLN A 205 -20.39 -14.51 15.96
N HIS A 206 -21.51 -13.85 15.67
CA HIS A 206 -21.46 -12.56 14.99
C HIS A 206 -20.79 -11.52 15.89
N ILE A 207 -20.08 -10.57 15.28
CA ILE A 207 -19.40 -9.49 15.99
C ILE A 207 -20.14 -8.19 15.72
N GLU A 208 -20.52 -7.49 16.78
CA GLU A 208 -21.24 -6.21 16.70
C GLU A 208 -20.57 -5.16 17.57
N TRP A 209 -20.37 -3.97 17.03
CA TRP A 209 -19.91 -2.82 17.81
C TRP A 209 -20.29 -1.50 17.14
N ASN A 210 -20.20 -0.43 17.92
CA ASN A 210 -20.33 0.92 17.42
C ASN A 210 -18.97 1.42 16.93
N VAL A 211 -18.88 1.76 15.64
CA VAL A 211 -17.67 2.25 14.98
C VAL A 211 -17.54 3.75 15.23
N THR A 212 -16.62 4.14 16.09
CA THR A 212 -16.43 5.55 16.49
C THR A 212 -15.19 6.20 15.91
N GLU A 213 -14.25 5.42 15.36
CA GLU A 213 -12.95 5.93 14.90
C GLU A 213 -12.47 5.26 13.61
N LEU A 214 -11.81 6.04 12.76
CA LEU A 214 -10.95 5.54 11.69
C LEU A 214 -9.54 5.38 12.23
N THR A 215 -8.85 4.31 11.82
CA THR A 215 -7.47 4.04 12.21
C THR A 215 -6.55 4.18 11.00
N LEU A 216 -5.49 4.96 11.17
CA LEU A 216 -4.38 5.04 10.23
C LEU A 216 -3.31 4.04 10.65
N LEU A 217 -3.00 3.10 9.77
CA LEU A 217 -2.00 2.07 9.98
C LEU A 217 -0.73 2.40 9.21
N TYR A 218 0.42 2.06 9.79
CA TYR A 218 1.72 2.15 9.14
C TYR A 218 2.57 0.93 9.47
N ARG A 219 3.43 0.54 8.53
CA ARG A 219 4.25 -0.66 8.65
C ARG A 219 5.55 -0.32 9.36
N VAL A 220 5.74 -0.89 10.55
CA VAL A 220 6.98 -0.76 11.31
C VAL A 220 8.00 -1.73 10.76
N LYS A 221 9.20 -1.21 10.48
CA LYS A 221 10.39 -2.03 10.24
C LYS A 221 11.11 -2.14 11.58
N SER A 222 11.28 -3.36 12.10
CA SER A 222 12.16 -3.56 13.26
C SER A 222 13.59 -3.14 12.89
N PRO A 223 14.33 -2.42 13.77
CA PRO A 223 15.75 -2.25 13.60
C PRO A 223 16.42 -3.62 13.49
N ASP A 224 17.39 -3.76 12.58
CA ASP A 224 18.18 -4.97 12.41
C ASP A 224 19.12 -5.15 13.62
N PHE A 225 18.58 -5.60 14.76
CA PHE A 225 19.42 -6.07 15.86
C PHE A 225 19.98 -7.45 15.48
N TRP A 226 21.29 -7.49 15.21
CA TRP A 226 22.06 -8.72 15.07
C TRP A 226 21.83 -9.62 16.29
N GLY A 227 21.01 -10.67 16.14
CA GLY A 227 20.88 -11.74 17.14
C GLY A 227 19.47 -12.24 17.46
N ALA A 228 18.40 -11.54 17.08
CA ALA A 228 17.04 -12.03 17.36
C ALA A 228 16.52 -12.92 16.21
N HIS A 229 16.54 -14.25 16.43
CA HIS A 229 16.07 -15.28 15.49
C HIS A 229 14.54 -15.33 15.27
N ASN A 230 13.85 -14.20 15.16
CA ASN A 230 12.43 -14.19 14.82
C ASN A 230 12.14 -13.44 13.51
N PRO A 231 12.07 -14.12 12.34
CA PRO A 231 11.81 -13.50 11.04
C PRO A 231 10.40 -12.88 10.91
N ILE A 232 9.52 -13.15 11.86
CA ILE A 232 8.11 -12.77 11.90
C ILE A 232 7.88 -11.30 12.28
N SER A 233 8.69 -10.72 13.18
CA SER A 233 8.49 -9.35 13.69
C SER A 233 8.85 -8.25 12.69
N LYS A 234 9.28 -8.61 11.48
CA LYS A 234 9.97 -7.72 10.53
C LYS A 234 9.04 -6.80 9.73
N ASN A 235 7.71 -6.95 9.81
CA ASN A 235 6.80 -6.29 8.88
C ASN A 235 5.38 -6.04 9.42
N GLN A 236 5.22 -5.69 10.70
CA GLN A 236 3.91 -5.51 11.32
C GLN A 236 3.30 -4.13 11.01
N LEU A 237 2.02 -4.07 10.66
CA LEU A 237 1.24 -2.84 10.68
C LEU A 237 0.89 -2.46 12.12
N LYS A 238 1.30 -1.27 12.55
CA LYS A 238 0.92 -0.66 13.82
C LYS A 238 0.04 0.56 13.57
N VAL A 239 -0.67 0.97 14.62
CA VAL A 239 -1.45 2.21 14.63
C VAL A 239 -0.51 3.41 14.62
N TRP A 240 -0.67 4.29 13.63
CA TRP A 240 -0.04 5.62 13.57
C TRP A 240 -0.86 6.68 14.32
N GLY A 241 -2.18 6.55 14.24
CA GLY A 241 -3.13 7.43 14.90
C GLY A 241 -4.56 7.07 14.54
N THR A 242 -5.51 7.68 15.25
CA THR A 242 -6.95 7.51 15.02
C THR A 242 -7.61 8.85 14.73
N ILE A 243 -8.74 8.79 14.05
CA ILE A 243 -9.57 9.94 13.71
C ILE A 243 -10.97 9.65 14.21
N ASN A 244 -11.44 10.44 15.18
CA ASN A 244 -12.76 10.28 15.75
C ASN A 244 -13.83 10.65 14.72
N LEU A 245 -14.76 9.74 14.43
CA LEU A 245 -15.80 9.93 13.42
C LEU A 245 -16.86 10.95 13.84
N MET A 246 -16.98 11.27 15.13
CA MET A 246 -17.91 12.29 15.64
C MET A 246 -17.29 13.69 15.55
N THR A 247 -16.07 13.87 16.08
CA THR A 247 -15.44 15.20 16.22
C THR A 247 -14.49 15.54 15.06
N GLY A 248 -14.04 14.53 14.32
CA GLY A 248 -12.90 14.62 13.41
C GLY A 248 -11.56 14.81 14.12
N GLU A 249 -11.50 14.73 15.46
CA GLU A 249 -10.26 14.88 16.21
C GLU A 249 -9.26 13.79 15.84
N VAL A 250 -7.99 14.19 15.68
CA VAL A 250 -6.89 13.29 15.31
C VAL A 250 -6.05 13.03 16.56
N THR A 251 -5.96 11.76 16.96
CA THR A 251 -5.12 11.31 18.07
C THR A 251 -3.93 10.55 17.49
N LYS A 252 -2.71 11.03 17.74
CA LYS A 252 -1.49 10.30 17.35
C LYS A 252 -1.13 9.32 18.45
N THR A 253 -0.81 8.08 18.08
CA THR A 253 -0.18 7.15 19.03
C THR A 253 1.26 7.59 19.23
N ALA A 254 1.69 7.70 20.49
CA ALA A 254 3.11 7.88 20.79
C ALA A 254 3.89 6.70 20.18
N PRO A 255 5.05 6.91 19.54
CA PRO A 255 5.88 5.79 19.12
C PRO A 255 6.26 4.98 20.36
N ASP A 256 6.13 3.64 20.28
CA ASP A 256 6.66 2.71 21.28
C ASP A 256 8.19 2.90 21.35
N VAL A 257 8.66 3.87 22.14
CA VAL A 257 10.07 3.94 22.52
C VAL A 257 10.23 2.98 23.69
N PRO A 258 11.00 1.88 23.56
CA PRO A 258 11.35 1.11 24.73
C PRO A 258 12.13 2.04 25.66
N ALA A 259 11.58 2.28 26.86
CA ALA A 259 12.30 2.95 27.92
C ALA A 259 13.59 2.16 28.17
N SER A 260 14.73 2.73 27.76
CA SER A 260 16.01 2.23 28.23
C SER A 260 16.11 2.52 29.74
N PRO A 261 16.51 1.53 30.56
CA PRO A 261 16.86 1.78 31.94
C PRO A 261 18.24 2.45 32.00
N ASP A 262 18.45 3.26 33.04
CA ASP A 262 19.60 4.15 33.31
C ASP A 262 19.67 5.42 32.45
N SER A 263 19.82 6.63 32.99
CA SER A 263 20.21 7.05 34.34
C SER A 263 19.81 8.51 34.54
N GLY A 264 19.52 8.88 35.79
CA GLY A 264 19.16 10.25 36.14
C GLY A 264 20.34 11.21 35.97
N MET A 265 20.04 12.42 35.50
CA MET A 265 20.74 13.67 35.85
C MET A 265 19.86 14.84 35.39
N GLN A 266 19.68 15.79 36.30
CA GLN A 266 18.92 17.03 36.12
C GLN A 266 19.57 17.94 35.08
N GLY A 267 18.78 18.70 34.30
CA GLY A 267 19.31 19.78 33.47
C GLY A 267 18.26 20.45 32.58
N THR A 268 17.90 21.67 32.92
CA THR A 268 17.01 22.57 32.16
C THR A 268 17.71 23.16 30.92
N ALA A 269 17.06 23.17 29.75
CA ALA A 269 17.25 24.17 28.67
C ALA A 269 16.15 24.00 27.58
N LYS A 270 15.20 24.93 27.48
CA LYS A 270 15.16 26.11 26.57
C LYS A 270 14.95 25.78 25.08
N LEU A 271 13.78 26.20 24.58
CA LEU A 271 13.46 26.40 23.16
C LEU A 271 14.48 27.33 22.50
N CYS A 272 14.93 26.96 21.30
CA CYS A 272 15.38 27.90 20.27
C CYS A 272 14.91 27.42 18.89
N VAL A 273 14.13 28.27 18.23
CA VAL A 273 13.81 28.23 16.80
C VAL A 273 14.92 28.98 16.05
N GLY A 274 15.38 28.44 14.91
CA GLY A 274 16.36 29.07 14.00
C GLY A 274 16.42 28.32 12.65
N PRO A 275 16.87 28.99 11.56
CA PRO A 275 16.22 28.91 10.25
C PRO A 275 16.71 27.80 9.31
N VAL A 276 15.85 27.53 8.33
CA VAL A 276 16.06 26.67 7.15
C VAL A 276 17.20 27.23 6.30
N ASP A 277 18.19 26.38 5.99
CA ASP A 277 18.99 26.49 4.78
C ASP A 277 19.21 25.11 4.16
N THR A 278 19.26 25.13 2.83
CA THR A 278 18.94 24.04 1.92
C THR A 278 20.23 23.47 1.36
N GLU A 279 20.58 22.22 1.69
CA GLU A 279 21.42 21.38 0.82
C GLU A 279 20.93 19.92 0.88
N PHE A 280 20.45 19.44 -0.28
CA PHE A 280 20.05 18.06 -0.52
C PHE A 280 21.26 17.13 -0.36
N LEU A 281 21.22 16.25 0.65
CA LEU A 281 22.06 15.05 0.68
C LEU A 281 21.15 13.81 0.74
N PRO A 282 21.21 12.90 -0.26
CA PRO A 282 20.44 11.67 -0.26
C PRO A 282 21.23 10.58 0.46
N THR A 283 20.76 10.12 1.61
CA THR A 283 21.32 8.92 2.24
C THR A 283 20.20 8.04 2.79
N SER A 284 19.50 7.37 1.87
CA SER A 284 18.86 6.08 2.17
C SER A 284 19.93 4.99 2.04
N GLU A 285 20.85 4.95 2.99
CA GLU A 285 21.91 3.95 2.94
C GLU A 285 21.31 2.56 3.17
N THR A 286 21.36 1.75 2.11
CA THR A 286 21.76 0.33 2.08
C THR A 286 20.77 -0.72 1.57
N LYS A 287 19.53 -0.43 1.16
CA LYS A 287 18.70 -1.45 0.46
C LYS A 287 18.79 -1.32 -1.06
N LEU A 288 19.23 -2.39 -1.72
CA LEU A 288 19.22 -2.48 -3.18
C LEU A 288 17.78 -2.47 -3.69
N ARG A 289 17.46 -1.55 -4.60
CA ARG A 289 16.15 -1.51 -5.26
C ARG A 289 15.89 -2.80 -6.03
N PRO A 290 14.64 -3.25 -6.15
CA PRO A 290 14.29 -4.42 -6.95
C PRO A 290 14.66 -4.23 -8.44
N ALA A 291 15.10 -5.30 -9.10
CA ALA A 291 15.46 -5.28 -10.52
C ALA A 291 14.34 -4.76 -11.45
N LEU A 292 13.09 -4.94 -11.05
CA LEU A 292 11.94 -4.54 -11.86
C LEU A 292 11.80 -3.02 -11.91
N ASP A 293 12.10 -2.32 -10.82
CA ASP A 293 12.12 -0.85 -10.78
C ASP A 293 13.17 -0.30 -11.76
N VAL A 294 14.31 -0.99 -11.88
CA VAL A 294 15.37 -0.65 -12.83
C VAL A 294 14.95 -0.95 -14.27
N ILE A 295 14.32 -2.10 -14.51
CA ILE A 295 13.75 -2.46 -15.83
C ILE A 295 12.68 -1.45 -16.25
N HIS A 296 11.78 -1.04 -15.35
CA HIS A 296 10.74 -0.03 -15.61
C HIS A 296 11.35 1.33 -15.89
N ARG A 297 12.41 1.72 -15.16
CA ARG A 297 13.14 2.94 -15.45
C ARG A 297 13.69 2.94 -16.87
N ILE A 298 14.35 1.85 -17.28
CA ILE A 298 14.94 1.71 -18.61
C ILE A 298 13.86 1.64 -19.72
N LYS A 299 12.71 0.99 -19.45
CA LYS A 299 11.63 0.84 -20.44
C LYS A 299 10.85 2.13 -20.69
N TRP A 300 10.63 2.94 -19.66
CA TRP A 300 9.64 4.02 -19.70
C TRP A 300 10.24 5.42 -19.63
N ASP A 301 11.52 5.58 -19.30
CA ASP A 301 12.19 6.88 -19.37
C ASP A 301 12.76 7.13 -20.78
N PRO A 302 12.38 8.24 -21.45
CA PRO A 302 12.91 8.63 -22.75
C PRO A 302 14.44 8.75 -22.85
N ASN A 303 15.15 8.87 -21.71
CA ASN A 303 16.61 8.98 -21.68
C ASN A 303 17.36 7.66 -21.89
N PHE A 304 16.66 6.52 -21.91
CA PHE A 304 17.26 5.19 -22.09
C PHE A 304 16.64 4.46 -23.29
N ASP A 305 17.45 3.76 -24.09
CA ASP A 305 16.95 2.83 -25.10
C ASP A 305 16.97 1.40 -24.53
N ALA A 306 15.78 0.82 -24.32
CA ALA A 306 15.63 -0.53 -23.76
C ALA A 306 16.29 -1.65 -24.60
N LYS A 307 16.64 -1.40 -25.86
CA LYS A 307 17.37 -2.37 -26.70
C LYS A 307 18.84 -2.49 -26.32
N ASP A 308 19.42 -1.43 -25.77
CA ASP A 308 20.83 -1.36 -25.42
C ASP A 308 21.15 -1.91 -24.03
N TYR A 309 20.12 -2.29 -23.27
CA TYR A 309 20.26 -2.84 -21.92
C TYR A 309 19.93 -4.33 -21.91
N GLY A 310 20.70 -5.11 -21.15
CA GLY A 310 20.54 -6.55 -21.02
C GLY A 310 20.15 -6.97 -19.60
N VAL A 311 19.30 -7.98 -19.46
CA VAL A 311 18.95 -8.63 -18.19
C VAL A 311 19.49 -10.05 -18.19
N GLU A 312 20.32 -10.35 -17.19
CA GLU A 312 20.80 -11.70 -16.91
C GLU A 312 19.96 -12.35 -15.82
N PHE A 313 19.52 -13.57 -16.08
CA PHE A 313 18.62 -14.31 -15.22
C PHE A 313 18.96 -15.81 -15.19
N SER A 314 18.48 -16.48 -14.14
CA SER A 314 18.52 -17.94 -14.01
C SER A 314 17.25 -18.57 -14.59
N ASP A 315 17.38 -19.50 -15.53
CA ASP A 315 16.24 -20.22 -16.12
C ASP A 315 15.67 -21.33 -15.20
N ALA A 316 14.73 -22.14 -15.70
CA ALA A 316 14.14 -23.27 -14.97
C ALA A 316 15.13 -24.40 -14.64
N TYR A 317 16.23 -24.49 -15.38
CA TYR A 317 17.31 -25.45 -15.19
C TYR A 317 18.50 -24.86 -14.44
N HIS A 318 18.34 -23.67 -13.84
CA HIS A 318 19.38 -22.92 -13.14
C HIS A 318 20.57 -22.52 -14.03
N ARG A 319 20.37 -22.46 -15.35
CA ARG A 319 21.36 -21.91 -16.29
C ARG A 319 21.21 -20.41 -16.37
N THR A 320 22.35 -19.73 -16.43
CA THR A 320 22.40 -18.29 -16.64
C THR A 320 22.13 -17.98 -18.12
N ARG A 321 21.11 -17.17 -18.39
CA ARG A 321 20.74 -16.69 -19.73
C ARG A 321 20.63 -15.16 -19.70
N CYS A 322 20.79 -14.53 -20.85
CA CYS A 322 20.68 -13.08 -21.01
C CYS A 322 19.63 -12.75 -22.07
N ARG A 323 18.86 -11.69 -21.86
CA ARG A 323 17.95 -11.11 -22.87
C ARG A 323 17.99 -9.60 -22.81
N THR A 324 17.55 -8.90 -23.86
CA THR A 324 17.41 -7.43 -23.81
C THR A 324 16.29 -7.01 -22.86
N VAL A 325 16.35 -5.79 -22.34
CA VAL A 325 15.29 -5.20 -21.52
C VAL A 325 14.01 -5.03 -22.34
N SER A 326 14.12 -4.73 -23.64
CA SER A 326 12.98 -4.68 -24.57
C SER A 326 12.25 -6.03 -24.69
N ALA A 327 12.99 -7.14 -24.73
CA ALA A 327 12.43 -8.50 -24.77
C ALA A 327 11.95 -9.01 -23.39
N TRP A 328 12.08 -8.22 -22.32
CA TRP A 328 11.67 -8.65 -20.98
C TRP A 328 10.14 -8.67 -20.83
N LYS A 329 9.56 -9.86 -20.67
CA LYS A 329 8.12 -10.06 -20.44
C LYS A 329 7.80 -10.14 -18.95
N GLU A 330 6.83 -9.34 -18.51
CA GLU A 330 6.40 -9.22 -17.10
C GLU A 330 5.11 -9.96 -16.81
N ASP A 331 4.36 -10.32 -17.86
CA ASP A 331 3.12 -11.05 -17.74
C ASP A 331 3.38 -12.49 -17.29
N VAL A 332 2.84 -12.83 -16.12
CA VAL A 332 2.94 -14.16 -15.50
C VAL A 332 2.26 -15.27 -16.32
N THR A 333 1.43 -14.90 -17.30
CA THR A 333 0.76 -15.83 -18.21
C THR A 333 1.57 -16.13 -19.47
N HIS A 334 2.68 -15.41 -19.70
CA HIS A 334 3.52 -15.60 -20.87
C HIS A 334 4.46 -16.79 -20.66
N ASP A 335 4.59 -17.66 -21.66
CA ASP A 335 5.42 -18.88 -21.58
C ASP A 335 6.92 -18.59 -21.30
N MET A 336 7.38 -17.38 -21.61
CA MET A 336 8.75 -16.90 -21.41
C MET A 336 8.93 -16.04 -20.15
N PHE A 337 7.94 -16.05 -19.24
CA PHE A 337 7.96 -15.31 -17.99
C PHE A 337 9.06 -15.80 -17.05
N ILE A 338 9.90 -14.87 -16.60
CA ILE A 338 10.94 -15.13 -15.62
C ILE A 338 10.60 -14.40 -14.32
N PRO A 339 10.38 -15.12 -13.20
CA PRO A 339 10.14 -14.49 -11.92
C PRO A 339 11.26 -13.53 -11.51
N GLN A 340 10.90 -12.40 -10.91
CA GLN A 340 11.86 -11.35 -10.50
C GLN A 340 13.01 -11.88 -9.62
N HIS A 341 12.74 -12.85 -8.75
CA HIS A 341 13.75 -13.47 -7.89
C HIS A 341 14.79 -14.30 -8.66
N ARG A 342 14.66 -14.42 -9.98
CA ARG A 342 15.64 -15.10 -10.85
C ARG A 342 16.52 -14.13 -11.62
N ILE A 343 16.24 -12.82 -11.57
CA ILE A 343 17.13 -11.80 -12.14
C ILE A 343 18.39 -11.73 -11.28
N LEU A 344 19.53 -11.83 -11.95
CA LEU A 344 20.87 -11.78 -11.36
C LEU A 344 21.43 -10.37 -11.52
N ASN A 345 21.53 -9.88 -12.77
CA ASN A 345 22.19 -8.62 -13.13
C ASN A 345 21.46 -7.89 -14.27
N ILE A 346 21.67 -6.59 -14.37
CA ILE A 346 21.27 -5.75 -15.51
C ILE A 346 22.50 -5.01 -16.01
N PHE A 347 22.72 -5.07 -17.32
CA PHE A 347 23.86 -4.47 -18.00
C PHE A 347 23.43 -3.26 -18.83
N GLY A 348 24.28 -2.24 -18.85
CA GLY A 348 24.13 -1.09 -19.73
C GLY A 348 24.70 -1.33 -21.13
N PRO A 349 24.65 -0.29 -21.99
CA PRO A 349 25.12 -0.34 -23.38
C PRO A 349 26.60 -0.67 -23.54
N ASP A 350 27.41 -0.37 -22.51
CA ASP A 350 28.84 -0.66 -22.45
C ASP A 350 29.14 -2.04 -21.83
N HIS A 351 28.11 -2.89 -21.70
CA HIS A 351 28.15 -4.19 -21.03
C HIS A 351 28.57 -4.13 -19.54
N LYS A 352 28.56 -2.96 -18.91
CA LYS A 352 28.84 -2.84 -17.48
C LYS A 352 27.58 -3.09 -16.65
N PRO A 353 27.71 -3.71 -15.46
CA PRO A 353 26.57 -3.93 -14.59
C PRO A 353 26.07 -2.58 -14.04
N VAL A 354 24.87 -2.18 -14.45
CA VAL A 354 24.16 -1.01 -13.90
C VAL A 354 23.30 -1.38 -12.70
N TRP A 355 22.98 -2.68 -12.56
CA TRP A 355 22.37 -3.24 -11.38
C TRP A 355 22.87 -4.67 -11.16
N ASP A 356 23.32 -5.01 -9.96
CA ASP A 356 23.81 -6.36 -9.62
C ASP A 356 23.28 -6.80 -8.25
N ARG A 357 22.56 -7.94 -8.24
CA ARG A 357 21.94 -8.46 -7.03
C ARG A 357 22.93 -9.00 -6.02
N LYS A 358 23.98 -9.69 -6.49
CA LYS A 358 24.98 -10.33 -5.64
C LYS A 358 25.91 -9.28 -5.02
N ARG A 359 26.30 -8.28 -5.82
CA ARG A 359 27.14 -7.17 -5.41
C ARG A 359 26.37 -6.06 -4.69
N ARG A 360 25.02 -6.07 -4.74
CA ARG A 360 24.17 -4.98 -4.23
C ARG A 360 24.58 -3.64 -4.84
N LEU A 361 24.70 -3.62 -6.16
CA LEU A 361 25.03 -2.46 -6.96
C LEU A 361 23.76 -1.94 -7.65
N ASP A 362 23.49 -0.64 -7.58
CA ASP A 362 22.48 0.03 -8.40
C ASP A 362 23.00 1.43 -8.77
N LEU A 363 23.46 1.54 -10.02
CA LEU A 363 23.94 2.79 -10.62
C LEU A 363 22.81 3.65 -11.17
N MET A 364 21.60 3.10 -11.30
CA MET A 364 20.45 3.78 -11.91
C MET A 364 19.71 4.67 -10.91
N PHE A 365 19.66 4.25 -9.65
CA PHE A 365 19.07 5.03 -8.56
C PHE A 365 20.03 5.32 -7.39
N GLY A 366 21.28 4.85 -7.48
CA GLY A 366 22.27 5.03 -6.41
C GLY A 366 21.96 4.23 -5.14
N SER A 367 21.29 3.08 -5.27
CA SER A 367 20.94 2.22 -4.14
C SER A 367 21.92 1.05 -3.95
N GLY A 368 21.83 0.35 -2.83
CA GLY A 368 22.72 -0.78 -2.53
C GLY A 368 24.08 -0.38 -1.93
N THR A 369 24.73 -1.32 -1.26
CA THR A 369 25.91 -1.09 -0.41
C THR A 369 27.22 -0.97 -1.19
N ALA A 370 27.30 -1.49 -2.42
CA ALA A 370 28.53 -1.42 -3.22
C ALA A 370 28.87 0.00 -3.71
N MET A 371 27.89 0.91 -3.80
CA MET A 371 28.14 2.32 -4.15
C MET A 371 28.72 3.14 -2.99
N ALA A 372 28.54 2.70 -1.74
CA ALA A 372 29.08 3.37 -0.55
C ALA A 372 30.61 3.19 -0.41
N SER A 373 31.20 2.21 -1.09
CA SER A 373 32.63 1.89 -1.03
C SER A 373 33.21 1.90 -2.45
N ARG A 374 33.61 3.07 -2.97
CA ARG A 374 34.13 3.16 -4.35
C ARG A 374 35.48 2.46 -4.54
N ARG A 375 35.56 1.63 -5.59
CA ARG A 375 36.38 1.85 -6.81
C ARG A 375 35.69 1.12 -7.98
N LEU A 376 35.43 1.83 -9.08
CA LEU A 376 34.72 1.32 -10.27
C LEU A 376 35.63 0.52 -11.22
N ASP A 377 36.92 0.38 -10.86
CA ASP A 377 37.97 -0.14 -11.75
C ASP A 377 38.21 -1.67 -11.61
N ASP A 378 37.59 -2.33 -10.62
CA ASP A 378 37.79 -3.77 -10.35
C ASP A 378 36.72 -4.67 -11.00
N ILE A 379 35.90 -4.13 -11.92
CA ILE A 379 34.84 -4.91 -12.59
C ILE A 379 35.46 -5.68 -13.75
N GLU A 380 35.79 -6.96 -13.54
CA GLU A 380 36.13 -7.87 -14.64
C GLU A 380 34.98 -7.92 -15.67
N ILE A 381 35.28 -7.48 -16.89
CA ILE A 381 34.38 -7.46 -18.03
C ILE A 381 34.52 -8.79 -18.76
N THR A 382 33.56 -9.70 -18.58
CA THR A 382 33.39 -10.84 -19.49
C THR A 382 32.38 -10.44 -20.57
N PRO A 383 32.74 -10.36 -21.86
CA PRO A 383 31.77 -10.09 -22.92
C PRO A 383 30.73 -11.22 -22.95
N LYS A 384 29.45 -10.86 -22.78
CA LYS A 384 28.32 -11.80 -22.82
C LYS A 384 27.59 -11.62 -24.14
N VAL A 385 27.48 -12.72 -24.88
CA VAL A 385 26.68 -12.79 -26.11
C VAL A 385 25.21 -12.78 -25.70
N PHE A 386 24.45 -11.83 -26.21
CA PHE A 386 23.00 -11.81 -26.07
C PHE A 386 22.41 -12.86 -27.01
N ASP A 387 21.50 -13.70 -26.52
CA ASP A 387 20.72 -14.58 -27.40
C ASP A 387 19.91 -13.68 -28.35
N SER A 388 20.23 -13.73 -29.64
CA SER A 388 19.40 -13.14 -30.70
C SER A 388 18.08 -13.90 -30.75
N ASP A 389 16.99 -13.15 -30.90
CA ASP A 389 15.63 -13.63 -31.11
C ASP A 389 15.60 -14.91 -31.97
N ASP A 390 15.16 -16.03 -31.39
CA ASP A 390 14.64 -17.12 -32.18
C ASP A 390 13.33 -16.60 -32.79
N SER A 391 13.41 -16.35 -34.09
CA SER A 391 12.33 -16.06 -35.01
C SER A 391 11.14 -16.99 -34.80
N ASP A 392 9.96 -16.38 -34.67
CA ASP A 392 8.69 -17.03 -34.98
C ASP A 392 8.77 -17.60 -36.42
N ASP A 393 8.86 -18.92 -36.55
CA ASP A 393 8.55 -19.67 -37.77
C ASP A 393 8.00 -21.05 -37.37
N GLU A 394 6.66 -21.11 -37.28
CA GLU A 394 5.70 -22.11 -37.82
C GLU A 394 4.43 -22.26 -36.96
#